data_AF-A0A964XS41-F1
#
_entry.id   AF-A0A964XS41-F1
#
_cell.length_a   1.000
_cell.length_b   1.000
_cell.length_c   1.000
_cell.angle_alpha   90.00
_cell.angle_beta   90.00
_cell.angle_gamma   90.00
#
_symmetry.space_group_name_H-M   'P 1'
#
loop_
_entity.id
_entity.type
_entity.pdbx_description
1 polymer ?
#
loop_
_entity_poly.entity_id
_entity_poly.type
_entity_poly.pdbx_seq_one_letter_code
_entity_poly.pdbx_strand_id
1 'polypeptide(L)'
;MAKDPTGIKGAAQVANSPQSRDTRDAADILAQMRVRMEQSLNAYSETRDSELDDLRFMAGSPDNRWQWPQEVLATRGAVQGQTINARPCLTINKLPQHVRQVTNDQRQNRPAGKVIPVDDKADVEVAEIFDGMVRHIEYISDADVAYDTACDNQVTFGEGYVRILTEYCDDDTFDQDIRICRVRNAFSVYMDPHIQDPCGADAEWCFITEDMPKDEFERQFPNAEPISSISTRGVGDETLSQWIREDTVRVAEYFYAVYDSVKLHLYPGNVTAYAGSPEAKQMEMMGLKPVRTRDVEIRSIKWMKTNGYEILEEADWPGKSIPVVRVVGNEFEVDGRLFISGLVRNAKDAQRMYNYWVSQEAEMLALAPKAPFIGYGGQFEGYEHQWKTANTTNWPYLEVNPDVTDGQGSILPLPQRAAPP
;
A
#
# COMPACT_ATOMS: atom_id res chain seq x y z
N MET A 1 -48.66 45.19 1.06
CA MET A 1 -47.45 44.42 0.72
C MET A 1 -47.83 43.44 -0.38
N ALA A 2 -47.27 43.60 -1.58
CA ALA A 2 -47.58 42.73 -2.71
C ALA A 2 -46.92 41.35 -2.47
N LYS A 3 -47.73 40.28 -2.44
CA LYS A 3 -47.23 38.89 -2.40
C LYS A 3 -46.76 38.52 -3.81
N ASP A 4 -45.50 38.08 -3.94
CA ASP A 4 -44.94 37.58 -5.20
C ASP A 4 -45.68 36.31 -5.63
N PRO A 5 -46.47 36.34 -6.72
CA PRO A 5 -47.27 35.20 -7.16
C PRO A 5 -46.44 34.12 -7.89
N THR A 6 -45.19 34.41 -8.23
CA THR A 6 -44.36 33.51 -9.03
C THR A 6 -43.49 32.57 -8.18
N GLY A 7 -43.34 32.86 -6.89
CA GLY A 7 -42.41 32.12 -6.02
C GLY A 7 -40.93 32.32 -6.38
N ILE A 8 -40.62 33.06 -7.45
CA ILE A 8 -39.27 33.22 -8.00
C ILE A 8 -38.45 34.16 -7.10
N LYS A 9 -39.03 35.22 -6.53
CA LYS A 9 -38.29 36.07 -5.58
C LYS A 9 -38.09 35.39 -4.23
N GLY A 10 -39.04 34.56 -3.82
CA GLY A 10 -38.89 33.68 -2.66
C GLY A 10 -37.74 32.70 -2.86
N ALA A 11 -37.76 31.94 -3.98
CA ALA A 11 -36.72 30.99 -4.34
C ALA A 11 -35.33 31.64 -4.53
N ALA A 12 -35.27 32.84 -5.12
CA ALA A 12 -34.02 33.60 -5.26
C ALA A 12 -33.50 34.16 -3.93
N GLN A 13 -34.37 34.44 -2.95
CA GLN A 13 -33.98 34.79 -1.58
C GLN A 13 -33.51 33.57 -0.78
N VAL A 14 -34.11 32.39 -0.98
CA VAL A 14 -33.64 31.16 -0.31
C VAL A 14 -32.26 30.76 -0.85
N ALA A 15 -32.03 30.88 -2.17
CA ALA A 15 -30.77 30.55 -2.83
C ALA A 15 -29.61 31.55 -2.59
N ASN A 16 -29.89 32.71 -1.98
CA ASN A 16 -28.88 33.72 -1.62
C ASN A 16 -28.77 33.93 -0.11
N SER A 17 -29.37 33.04 0.70
CA SER A 17 -29.17 33.04 2.14
C SER A 17 -27.78 32.46 2.48
N PRO A 18 -27.09 32.94 3.54
CA PRO A 18 -25.77 32.43 3.93
C PRO A 18 -25.75 30.91 4.14
N GLN A 19 -26.80 30.36 4.76
CA GLN A 19 -26.97 28.92 4.97
C GLN A 19 -27.12 28.11 3.67
N SER A 20 -27.66 28.69 2.59
CA SER A 20 -27.76 27.99 1.29
C SER A 20 -26.46 28.00 0.48
N ARG A 21 -25.55 28.95 0.77
CA ARG A 21 -24.20 28.99 0.18
C ARG A 21 -23.33 27.89 0.77
N ASP A 22 -23.32 27.73 2.10
CA ASP A 22 -22.56 26.67 2.78
C ASP A 22 -22.94 25.26 2.28
N THR A 23 -24.22 24.99 2.04
CA THR A 23 -24.68 23.67 1.54
C THR A 23 -24.37 23.41 0.06
N ARG A 24 -24.28 24.45 -0.77
CA ARG A 24 -23.87 24.30 -2.18
C ARG A 24 -22.37 24.06 -2.29
N ASP A 25 -21.58 24.78 -1.49
CA ASP A 25 -20.13 24.61 -1.44
C ASP A 25 -19.74 23.19 -1.00
N ALA A 26 -20.41 22.61 0.00
CA ALA A 26 -20.15 21.23 0.44
C ALA A 26 -20.47 20.18 -0.66
N ALA A 27 -21.59 20.33 -1.38
CA ALA A 27 -21.95 19.42 -2.46
C ALA A 27 -20.97 19.51 -3.65
N ASP A 28 -20.52 20.72 -3.98
CA ASP A 28 -19.55 20.97 -5.04
C ASP A 28 -18.16 20.42 -4.67
N ILE A 29 -17.73 20.58 -3.41
CA ILE A 29 -16.49 19.99 -2.88
C ILE A 29 -16.55 18.46 -2.96
N LEU A 30 -17.66 17.85 -2.51
CA LEU A 30 -17.84 16.40 -2.59
C LEU A 30 -17.89 15.89 -4.04
N ALA A 31 -18.47 16.67 -4.97
CA ALA A 31 -18.45 16.32 -6.38
C ALA A 31 -17.03 16.37 -6.97
N GLN A 32 -16.28 17.45 -6.70
CA GLN A 32 -14.89 17.58 -7.11
C GLN A 32 -14.02 16.46 -6.51
N MET A 33 -14.24 16.14 -5.25
CA MET A 33 -13.58 15.06 -4.55
C MET A 33 -13.81 13.70 -5.24
N ARG A 34 -15.05 13.37 -5.60
CA ARG A 34 -15.35 12.11 -6.32
C ARG A 34 -14.64 12.04 -7.67
N VAL A 35 -14.59 13.15 -8.41
CA VAL A 35 -13.84 13.24 -9.68
C VAL A 35 -12.35 13.01 -9.45
N ARG A 36 -11.75 13.63 -8.43
CA ARG A 36 -10.33 13.42 -8.07
C ARG A 36 -10.04 11.97 -7.68
N MET A 37 -10.92 11.37 -6.88
CA MET A 37 -10.80 9.97 -6.50
C MET A 37 -10.83 9.06 -7.73
N GLU A 38 -11.78 9.25 -8.64
CA GLU A 38 -11.85 8.50 -9.90
C GLU A 38 -10.59 8.70 -10.77
N GLN A 39 -10.07 9.93 -10.85
CA GLN A 39 -8.81 10.21 -11.54
C GLN A 39 -7.63 9.43 -10.95
N SER A 40 -7.47 9.42 -9.62
CA SER A 40 -6.41 8.62 -8.98
C SER A 40 -6.56 7.12 -9.22
N LEU A 41 -7.79 6.59 -9.09
CA LEU A 41 -8.07 5.18 -9.30
C LEU A 41 -7.70 4.75 -10.71
N ASN A 42 -8.07 5.54 -11.71
CA ASN A 42 -7.77 5.25 -13.10
C ASN A 42 -6.26 5.34 -13.39
N ALA A 43 -5.61 6.41 -12.91
CA ALA A 43 -4.19 6.65 -13.16
C ALA A 43 -3.28 5.57 -12.53
N TYR A 44 -3.60 5.14 -11.31
CA TYR A 44 -2.78 4.18 -10.58
C TYR A 44 -3.22 2.72 -10.72
N SER A 45 -4.36 2.44 -11.38
CA SER A 45 -4.94 1.08 -11.47
C SER A 45 -3.91 0.02 -11.91
N GLU A 46 -3.25 0.26 -13.04
CA GLU A 46 -2.32 -0.68 -13.67
C GLU A 46 -1.06 -0.92 -12.82
N THR A 47 -0.48 0.13 -12.24
CA THR A 47 0.68 0.00 -11.36
C THR A 47 0.29 -0.69 -10.05
N ARG A 48 -0.87 -0.35 -9.47
CA ARG A 48 -1.34 -0.95 -8.21
C ARG A 48 -1.65 -2.42 -8.30
N ASP A 49 -2.27 -2.86 -9.39
CA ASP A 49 -2.49 -4.30 -9.62
C ASP A 49 -1.15 -5.05 -9.65
N SER A 50 -0.15 -4.44 -10.31
CA SER A 50 1.18 -5.03 -10.43
C SER A 50 1.97 -5.00 -9.11
N GLU A 51 1.85 -3.92 -8.34
CA GLU A 51 2.43 -3.77 -6.99
C GLU A 51 1.80 -4.73 -5.98
N LEU A 52 0.48 -4.94 -6.04
CA LEU A 52 -0.21 -5.90 -5.21
C LEU A 52 0.25 -7.34 -5.53
N ASP A 53 0.47 -7.65 -6.81
CA ASP A 53 1.08 -8.90 -7.22
C ASP A 53 2.54 -9.01 -6.72
N ASP A 54 3.32 -7.93 -6.72
CA ASP A 54 4.67 -7.91 -6.11
C ASP A 54 4.62 -8.24 -4.62
N LEU A 55 3.72 -7.61 -3.87
CA LEU A 55 3.56 -7.85 -2.44
C LEU A 55 3.12 -9.30 -2.16
N ARG A 56 2.14 -9.82 -2.90
CA ARG A 56 1.69 -11.22 -2.80
C ARG A 56 2.83 -12.19 -3.12
N PHE A 57 3.61 -11.91 -4.17
CA PHE A 57 4.72 -12.75 -4.57
C PHE A 57 5.86 -12.76 -3.53
N MET A 58 6.14 -11.60 -2.93
CA MET A 58 7.10 -11.46 -1.83
C MET A 58 6.65 -12.24 -0.58
N ALA A 59 5.36 -12.18 -0.24
CA ALA A 59 4.76 -12.91 0.87
C ALA A 59 4.50 -14.40 0.58
N GLY A 60 5.00 -14.91 -0.55
CA GLY A 60 4.85 -16.30 -0.94
C GLY A 60 5.46 -17.28 0.06
N SER A 61 4.69 -18.31 0.41
CA SER A 61 5.08 -19.40 1.31
C SER A 61 4.69 -20.77 0.72
N PRO A 62 5.22 -21.87 1.29
CA PRO A 62 4.76 -23.21 0.93
C PRO A 62 3.25 -23.43 1.10
N ASP A 63 2.63 -22.72 2.04
CA ASP A 63 1.22 -22.88 2.40
C ASP A 63 0.30 -22.14 1.42
N ASN A 64 0.65 -20.89 1.06
CA ASN A 64 -0.20 -20.05 0.22
C ASN A 64 0.08 -20.21 -1.29
N ARG A 65 1.28 -20.68 -1.66
CA ARG A 65 1.73 -20.92 -3.05
C ARG A 65 1.59 -19.71 -4.00
N TRP A 66 1.62 -18.49 -3.48
CA TRP A 66 1.46 -17.26 -4.28
C TRP A 66 2.54 -17.02 -5.34
N GLN A 67 3.67 -17.73 -5.29
CA GLN A 67 4.71 -17.65 -6.32
C GLN A 67 4.42 -18.50 -7.56
N TRP A 68 3.39 -19.34 -7.53
CA TRP A 68 3.04 -20.22 -8.63
C TRP A 68 1.85 -19.69 -9.43
N PRO A 69 1.91 -19.73 -10.78
CA PRO A 69 0.74 -19.49 -11.60
C PRO A 69 -0.37 -20.51 -11.29
N GLN A 70 -1.61 -20.06 -11.19
CA GLN A 70 -2.74 -20.92 -10.82
C GLN A 70 -2.98 -22.05 -11.82
N GLU A 71 -2.78 -21.79 -13.11
CA GLU A 71 -2.92 -22.80 -14.18
C GLU A 71 -1.91 -23.95 -14.03
N VAL A 72 -0.70 -23.61 -13.57
CA VAL A 72 0.36 -24.59 -13.33
C VAL A 72 0.05 -25.41 -12.09
N LEU A 73 -0.46 -24.78 -11.02
CA LEU A 73 -0.94 -25.49 -9.83
C LEU A 73 -2.09 -26.44 -10.18
N ALA A 74 -3.02 -26.03 -11.05
CA ALA A 74 -4.13 -26.88 -11.49
C ALA A 74 -3.64 -28.11 -12.28
N THR A 75 -2.63 -27.93 -13.14
CA THR A 75 -2.05 -29.02 -13.94
C THR A 75 -1.18 -29.96 -13.11
N ARG A 76 -0.48 -29.44 -12.10
CA ARG A 76 0.42 -30.22 -11.22
C ARG A 76 -0.30 -30.83 -10.01
N GLY A 77 -1.45 -30.28 -9.63
CA GLY A 77 -2.29 -30.75 -8.54
C GLY A 77 -3.03 -32.05 -8.86
N ALA A 78 -3.73 -32.59 -7.86
CA ALA A 78 -4.54 -33.79 -8.03
C ALA A 78 -5.74 -33.50 -8.95
N VAL A 79 -5.66 -33.96 -10.20
CA VAL A 79 -6.82 -33.98 -11.10
C VAL A 79 -7.84 -34.99 -10.53
N GLN A 80 -9.06 -34.52 -10.23
CA GLN A 80 -10.21 -35.34 -9.79
C GLN A 80 -10.02 -36.13 -8.47
N GLY A 81 -9.39 -35.53 -7.45
CA GLY A 81 -9.35 -36.14 -6.10
C GLY A 81 -8.50 -37.41 -5.98
N GLN A 82 -7.80 -37.80 -7.05
CA GLN A 82 -6.80 -38.86 -7.02
C GLN A 82 -5.40 -38.23 -6.92
N THR A 83 -4.72 -38.43 -5.80
CA THR A 83 -3.34 -38.00 -5.54
C THR A 83 -2.29 -38.80 -6.31
N ILE A 84 -2.71 -39.66 -7.24
CA ILE A 84 -1.87 -40.69 -7.86
C ILE A 84 -0.76 -40.08 -8.75
N ASN A 85 -0.93 -38.85 -9.25
CA ASN A 85 0.04 -38.13 -10.10
C ASN A 85 0.30 -36.67 -9.67
N ALA A 86 0.08 -36.33 -8.39
CA ALA A 86 0.36 -34.97 -7.93
C ALA A 86 1.87 -34.70 -7.97
N ARG A 87 2.28 -33.72 -8.78
CA ARG A 87 3.68 -33.29 -8.87
C ARG A 87 3.99 -32.27 -7.78
N PRO A 88 5.17 -32.31 -7.17
CA PRO A 88 5.54 -31.33 -6.15
C PRO A 88 5.58 -29.91 -6.74
N CYS A 89 5.13 -28.95 -5.93
CA CYS A 89 5.20 -27.51 -6.18
C CYS A 89 5.82 -26.84 -4.94
N LEU A 90 7.14 -26.94 -4.82
CA LEU A 90 7.88 -26.38 -3.69
C LEU A 90 8.04 -24.87 -3.86
N THR A 91 7.68 -24.10 -2.83
CA THR A 91 7.90 -22.65 -2.78
C THR A 91 9.08 -22.36 -1.86
N ILE A 92 10.26 -22.11 -2.42
CA ILE A 92 11.47 -21.77 -1.64
C ILE A 92 11.77 -20.30 -1.85
N ASN A 93 11.12 -19.47 -1.05
CA ASN A 93 11.15 -18.03 -1.23
C ASN A 93 12.50 -17.41 -0.80
N LYS A 94 13.27 -16.88 -1.76
CA LYS A 94 14.54 -16.19 -1.51
C LYS A 94 14.42 -14.67 -1.47
N LEU A 95 13.29 -14.12 -1.92
CA LEU A 95 13.11 -12.67 -2.03
C LEU A 95 13.22 -11.92 -0.70
N PRO A 96 12.71 -12.43 0.44
CA PRO A 96 12.87 -11.76 1.73
C PRO A 96 14.32 -11.50 2.10
N GLN A 97 15.26 -12.35 1.67
CA GLN A 97 16.69 -12.12 1.93
C GLN A 97 17.20 -10.88 1.18
N HIS A 98 16.83 -10.72 -0.09
CA HIS A 98 17.24 -9.57 -0.91
C HIS A 98 16.59 -8.26 -0.45
N VAL A 99 15.30 -8.29 -0.10
CA VAL A 99 14.61 -7.14 0.49
C VAL A 99 15.28 -6.73 1.79
N ARG A 100 15.53 -7.68 2.70
CA ARG A 100 16.21 -7.42 3.98
C ARG A 100 17.63 -6.91 3.83
N GLN A 101 18.34 -7.24 2.75
CA GLN A 101 19.67 -6.70 2.53
C GLN A 101 19.61 -5.17 2.41
N VAL A 102 18.69 -4.66 1.60
CA VAL A 102 18.50 -3.21 1.41
C VAL A 102 17.90 -2.56 2.66
N THR A 103 16.86 -3.16 3.25
CA THR A 103 16.17 -2.54 4.37
C THR A 103 16.99 -2.57 5.66
N ASN A 104 17.84 -3.59 5.87
CA ASN A 104 18.79 -3.58 6.99
C ASN A 104 19.88 -2.52 6.84
N ASP A 105 20.35 -2.25 5.62
CA ASP A 105 21.35 -1.19 5.38
C ASP A 105 20.75 0.19 5.67
N GLN A 106 19.48 0.41 5.32
CA GLN A 106 18.73 1.62 5.71
C GLN A 106 18.51 1.68 7.22
N ARG A 107 18.19 0.56 7.89
CA ARG A 107 18.04 0.54 9.37
C ARG A 107 19.34 0.82 10.11
N GLN A 108 20.48 0.49 9.52
CA GLN A 108 21.79 0.87 10.07
C GLN A 108 22.08 2.36 9.88
N ASN A 109 21.57 2.95 8.79
CA ASN A 109 21.78 4.35 8.41
C ASN A 109 20.44 5.09 8.31
N ARG A 110 19.66 5.09 9.40
CA ARG A 110 18.32 5.67 9.39
C ARG A 110 18.39 7.15 8.99
N PRO A 111 17.55 7.58 8.03
CA PRO A 111 17.41 8.99 7.72
C PRO A 111 16.95 9.75 8.96
N ALA A 112 17.54 10.92 9.19
CA ALA A 112 17.14 11.83 10.25
C ALA A 112 17.06 13.24 9.68
N GLY A 113 16.09 14.03 10.15
CA GLY A 113 16.00 15.44 9.81
C GLY A 113 17.24 16.20 10.30
N LYS A 114 17.86 16.99 9.42
CA LYS A 114 18.98 17.87 9.78
C LYS A 114 18.73 19.27 9.25
N VAL A 115 18.67 20.23 10.16
CA VAL A 115 18.50 21.64 9.79
C VAL A 115 19.87 22.25 9.50
N ILE A 116 20.06 22.76 8.29
CA ILE A 116 21.30 23.41 7.87
C ILE A 116 21.00 24.90 7.64
N PRO A 117 21.68 25.83 8.33
CA PRO A 117 21.49 27.26 8.11
C PRO A 117 21.97 27.62 6.70
N VAL A 118 21.21 28.46 6.02
CA VAL A 118 21.54 29.00 4.69
C VAL A 118 21.58 30.51 4.80
N ASP A 119 22.69 31.13 4.38
CA ASP A 119 23.02 32.58 4.40
C ASP A 119 23.78 33.09 5.65
N ASP A 120 24.55 34.17 5.47
CA ASP A 120 25.34 34.86 6.51
C ASP A 120 24.47 35.58 7.56
N LYS A 121 23.15 35.58 7.36
CA LYS A 121 22.14 36.20 8.23
C LYS A 121 21.31 35.19 9.03
N ALA A 122 21.43 33.89 8.74
CA ALA A 122 20.75 32.85 9.49
C ALA A 122 21.60 32.49 10.71
N ASP A 123 21.02 32.65 11.89
CA ASP A 123 21.71 32.36 13.15
C ASP A 123 21.88 30.85 13.32
N VAL A 124 23.12 30.41 13.57
CA VAL A 124 23.45 29.00 13.83
C VAL A 124 22.69 28.50 15.06
N GLU A 125 22.48 29.37 16.06
CA GLU A 125 21.74 29.03 17.28
C GLU A 125 20.27 28.68 16.96
N VAL A 126 19.65 29.39 16.01
CA VAL A 126 18.27 29.11 15.59
C VAL A 126 18.19 27.76 14.86
N ALA A 127 19.18 27.45 14.02
CA ALA A 127 19.25 26.15 13.36
C ALA A 127 19.40 24.99 14.38
N GLU A 128 20.22 25.17 15.42
CA GLU A 128 20.37 24.19 16.50
C GLU A 128 19.07 23.96 17.29
N ILE A 129 18.29 25.03 17.53
CA ILE A 129 16.98 24.93 18.18
C ILE A 129 16.01 24.11 17.31
N PHE A 130 15.89 24.42 16.01
CA PHE A 130 15.01 23.67 15.12
C PHE A 130 15.44 22.20 14.98
N ASP A 131 16.74 21.95 14.92
CA ASP A 131 17.30 20.59 14.88
C ASP A 131 16.97 19.82 16.17
N GLY A 132 17.01 20.48 17.34
CA GLY A 132 16.52 19.93 18.60
C GLY A 132 15.02 19.61 18.58
N MET A 133 14.20 20.49 18.02
CA MET A 133 12.75 20.28 17.89
C MET A 133 12.42 19.10 16.96
N VAL A 134 13.09 18.99 15.81
CA VAL A 134 12.89 17.88 14.87
C VAL A 134 13.22 16.54 15.52
N ARG A 135 14.36 16.45 16.23
CA ARG A 135 14.70 15.23 16.98
C ARG A 135 13.67 14.89 18.06
N HIS A 136 13.13 15.91 18.74
CA HIS A 136 12.09 15.69 19.73
C HIS A 136 10.82 15.09 19.09
N ILE A 137 10.39 15.66 17.96
CA ILE A 137 9.26 15.16 17.16
C ILE A 137 9.49 13.71 16.72
N GLU A 138 10.67 13.40 16.17
CA GLU A 138 11.02 12.04 15.74
C GLU A 138 10.96 11.05 16.91
N TYR A 139 11.47 11.44 18.08
CA TYR A 139 11.49 10.61 19.29
C TYR A 139 10.09 10.34 19.84
N ILE A 140 9.26 11.38 20.05
CA ILE A 140 7.90 11.19 20.57
C ILE A 140 7.05 10.36 19.61
N SER A 141 7.31 10.46 18.30
CA SER A 141 6.52 9.81 17.27
C SER A 141 6.89 8.35 17.02
N ASP A 142 7.97 7.84 17.61
CA ASP A 142 8.58 6.58 17.19
C ASP A 142 8.77 6.53 15.65
N ALA A 143 9.33 7.63 15.11
CA ALA A 143 9.41 7.87 13.68
C ALA A 143 10.21 6.79 12.93
N ASP A 144 11.11 6.10 13.63
CA ASP A 144 11.83 4.92 13.16
C ASP A 144 10.88 3.89 12.53
N VAL A 145 9.74 3.60 13.18
CA VAL A 145 8.77 2.63 12.68
C VAL A 145 8.08 3.14 11.42
N ALA A 146 7.82 4.45 11.33
CA ALA A 146 7.23 5.06 10.15
C ALA A 146 8.18 4.99 8.95
N TYR A 147 9.45 5.35 9.14
CA TYR A 147 10.47 5.27 8.09
C TYR A 147 10.77 3.82 7.68
N ASP A 148 10.91 2.91 8.63
CA ASP A 148 11.18 1.50 8.36
C ASP A 148 10.00 0.87 7.57
N THR A 149 8.75 1.21 7.93
CA THR A 149 7.54 0.73 7.21
C THR A 149 7.49 1.30 5.78
N ALA A 150 7.74 2.59 5.61
CA ALA A 150 7.74 3.22 4.29
C ALA A 150 8.85 2.65 3.39
N CYS A 151 10.04 2.42 3.93
CA CYS A 151 11.16 1.82 3.21
C CYS A 151 10.89 0.34 2.86
N ASP A 152 10.35 -0.46 3.78
CA ASP A 152 9.99 -1.85 3.51
C ASP A 152 8.98 -1.94 2.34
N ASN A 153 7.99 -1.03 2.29
CA ASN A 153 7.02 -0.94 1.20
C ASN A 153 7.66 -0.49 -0.13
N GLN A 154 8.50 0.56 -0.07
CA GLN A 154 9.29 1.08 -1.19
C GLN A 154 10.15 -0.02 -1.85
N VAL A 155 10.91 -0.78 -1.05
CA VAL A 155 11.78 -1.84 -1.57
C VAL A 155 10.98 -3.04 -2.08
N THR A 156 9.86 -3.36 -1.44
CA THR A 156 9.06 -4.53 -1.79
C THR A 156 8.31 -4.33 -3.10
N PHE A 157 7.43 -3.34 -3.18
CA PHE A 157 6.54 -3.13 -4.32
C PHE A 157 6.70 -1.74 -4.96
N GLY A 158 7.40 -0.80 -4.33
CA GLY A 158 7.83 0.44 -4.98
C GLY A 158 7.23 1.71 -4.41
N GLU A 159 6.25 1.62 -3.50
CA GLU A 159 5.58 2.80 -2.97
C GLU A 159 5.35 2.69 -1.45
N GLY A 160 5.81 3.68 -0.70
CA GLY A 160 5.60 3.82 0.74
C GLY A 160 5.13 5.22 1.11
N TYR A 161 4.55 5.37 2.30
CA TYR A 161 4.08 6.67 2.78
C TYR A 161 4.37 6.87 4.27
N VAL A 162 4.65 8.12 4.63
CA VAL A 162 4.72 8.62 5.99
C VAL A 162 3.70 9.72 6.14
N ARG A 163 2.93 9.73 7.24
CA ARG A 163 1.95 10.80 7.49
C ARG A 163 2.34 11.63 8.69
N ILE A 164 2.03 12.92 8.65
CA ILE A 164 2.23 13.86 9.75
C ILE A 164 0.86 14.21 10.31
N LEU A 165 0.72 14.18 11.63
CA LEU A 165 -0.51 14.53 12.34
C LEU A 165 -0.22 15.56 13.40
N THR A 166 -1.27 16.24 13.85
CA THR A 166 -1.26 17.02 15.08
C THR A 166 -2.16 16.33 16.10
N GLU A 167 -1.62 16.07 17.29
CA GLU A 167 -2.35 15.46 18.40
C GLU A 167 -2.27 16.40 19.62
N TYR A 168 -3.34 16.49 20.40
CA TYR A 168 -3.29 17.24 21.66
C TYR A 168 -2.37 16.53 22.65
N CYS A 169 -1.53 17.30 23.37
CA CYS A 169 -0.51 16.75 24.27
C CYS A 169 -1.14 15.93 25.41
N ASP A 170 -2.21 16.46 26.02
CA ASP A 170 -3.01 15.82 27.05
C ASP A 170 -4.49 16.25 26.92
N ASP A 171 -5.37 15.56 27.65
CA ASP A 171 -6.83 15.80 27.63
C ASP A 171 -7.25 17.18 28.17
N ASP A 172 -6.38 17.87 28.93
CA ASP A 172 -6.67 19.12 29.63
C ASP A 172 -5.93 20.36 29.09
N THR A 173 -5.18 20.21 27.99
CA THR A 173 -4.40 21.30 27.37
C THR A 173 -4.79 21.53 25.90
N PHE A 174 -4.60 22.77 25.45
CA PHE A 174 -4.75 23.16 24.05
C PHE A 174 -3.43 23.05 23.26
N ASP A 175 -2.35 22.62 23.91
CA ASP A 175 -1.06 22.39 23.28
C ASP A 175 -1.16 21.15 22.38
N GLN A 176 -0.56 21.26 21.20
CA GLN A 176 -0.54 20.20 20.20
C GLN A 176 0.89 19.82 19.87
N ASP A 177 1.13 18.51 19.82
CA ASP A 177 2.37 17.93 19.33
C ASP A 177 2.21 17.45 17.89
N ILE A 178 3.31 17.56 17.15
CA ILE A 178 3.40 17.00 15.81
C ILE A 178 3.81 15.53 15.95
N ARG A 179 3.07 14.64 15.28
CA ARG A 179 3.35 13.20 15.25
C ARG A 179 3.65 12.72 13.84
N ILE A 180 4.72 11.95 13.70
CA ILE A 180 5.07 11.22 12.48
C ILE A 180 4.53 9.80 12.60
N CYS A 181 3.53 9.46 11.81
CA CYS A 181 2.88 8.16 11.87
C CYS A 181 3.16 7.32 10.62
N ARG A 182 3.24 6.00 10.83
CA ARG A 182 3.36 5.03 9.74
C ARG A 182 2.04 4.92 8.98
N VAL A 183 2.12 4.76 7.66
CA VAL A 183 1.01 4.27 6.85
C VAL A 183 1.23 2.79 6.56
N ARG A 184 0.49 1.93 7.27
CA ARG A 184 0.67 0.47 7.15
C ARG A 184 0.29 -0.04 5.77
N ASN A 185 -0.83 0.41 5.24
CA ASN A 185 -1.33 0.01 3.92
C ASN A 185 -1.11 1.13 2.92
N ALA A 186 -0.03 1.09 2.14
CA ALA A 186 0.24 2.11 1.13
C ALA A 186 -0.88 2.18 0.06
N PHE A 187 -1.56 1.05 -0.21
CA PHE A 187 -2.67 0.99 -1.17
C PHE A 187 -3.94 1.72 -0.69
N SER A 188 -3.99 2.20 0.55
CA SER A 188 -5.11 3.02 1.00
C SER A 188 -4.97 4.50 0.69
N VAL A 189 -3.75 4.95 0.36
CA VAL A 189 -3.45 6.35 0.01
C VAL A 189 -3.73 6.57 -1.47
N TYR A 190 -4.35 7.67 -1.87
CA TYR A 190 -4.48 8.07 -3.26
C TYR A 190 -4.04 9.52 -3.40
N MET A 191 -2.81 9.73 -3.84
CA MET A 191 -2.24 11.05 -4.06
C MET A 191 -2.62 11.59 -5.46
N ASP A 192 -2.45 12.88 -5.69
CA ASP A 192 -2.63 13.48 -7.01
C ASP A 192 -1.70 12.85 -8.07
N PRO A 193 -2.22 12.28 -9.17
CA PRO A 193 -1.41 11.70 -10.23
C PRO A 193 -0.53 12.69 -11.00
N HIS A 194 -0.80 14.00 -10.91
CA HIS A 194 -0.08 15.02 -11.68
C HIS A 194 1.19 15.52 -10.99
N ILE A 195 1.54 14.95 -9.84
CA ILE A 195 2.77 15.29 -9.11
C ILE A 195 4.01 15.07 -9.99
N GLN A 196 4.97 15.97 -9.86
CA GLN A 196 6.29 15.87 -10.46
C GLN A 196 7.36 15.67 -9.37
N ASP A 197 7.09 16.12 -8.14
CA ASP A 197 7.98 15.91 -7.03
C ASP A 197 7.85 14.47 -6.49
N PRO A 198 8.95 13.72 -6.34
CA PRO A 198 8.91 12.32 -5.90
C PRO A 198 8.35 12.16 -4.48
N CYS A 199 8.48 13.18 -3.63
CA CYS A 199 7.94 13.19 -2.28
C CYS A 199 6.47 13.67 -2.23
N GLY A 200 5.93 14.17 -3.34
CA GLY A 200 4.57 14.70 -3.44
C GLY A 200 4.40 16.12 -2.89
N ALA A 201 5.49 16.92 -2.82
CA ALA A 201 5.42 18.29 -2.27
C ALA A 201 4.46 19.22 -3.05
N ASP A 202 4.31 18.97 -4.35
CA ASP A 202 3.44 19.67 -5.30
C ASP A 202 2.03 19.06 -5.41
N ALA A 203 1.70 18.05 -4.62
CA ALA A 203 0.37 17.41 -4.66
C ALA A 203 -0.75 18.39 -4.30
N GLU A 204 -1.75 18.54 -5.18
CA GLU A 204 -2.90 19.41 -4.91
C GLU A 204 -3.94 18.76 -3.99
N TRP A 205 -3.93 17.43 -3.91
CA TRP A 205 -4.82 16.67 -3.06
C TRP A 205 -4.27 15.28 -2.74
N CYS A 206 -4.79 14.68 -1.67
CA CYS A 206 -4.45 13.33 -1.25
C CYS A 206 -5.59 12.73 -0.44
N PHE A 207 -5.91 11.47 -0.71
CA PHE A 207 -6.85 10.68 0.06
C PHE A 207 -6.12 9.63 0.91
N ILE A 208 -6.65 9.36 2.10
CA ILE A 208 -6.32 8.16 2.87
C ILE A 208 -7.64 7.46 3.16
N THR A 209 -7.83 6.27 2.61
CA THR A 209 -9.06 5.51 2.74
C THR A 209 -8.97 4.44 3.83
N GLU A 210 -10.10 4.14 4.45
CA GLU A 210 -10.25 3.08 5.42
C GLU A 210 -11.60 2.42 5.23
N ASP A 211 -11.62 1.09 5.13
CA ASP A 211 -12.86 0.31 5.05
C ASP A 211 -13.25 -0.08 6.49
N MET A 212 -14.32 0.52 7.01
CA MET A 212 -14.80 0.32 8.38
C MET A 212 -16.06 -0.56 8.41
N PRO A 213 -16.19 -1.49 9.36
CA PRO A 213 -17.44 -2.21 9.60
C PRO A 213 -18.61 -1.26 9.87
N LYS A 214 -19.81 -1.60 9.38
CA LYS A 214 -21.01 -0.75 9.50
C LYS A 214 -21.37 -0.39 10.95
N ASP A 215 -21.24 -1.35 11.87
CA ASP A 215 -21.49 -1.16 13.30
C ASP A 215 -20.48 -0.22 13.96
N GLU A 216 -19.21 -0.31 13.57
CA GLU A 216 -18.18 0.61 14.04
C GLU A 216 -18.40 2.03 13.49
N PHE A 217 -18.81 2.15 12.23
CA PHE A 217 -19.15 3.43 11.61
C PHE A 217 -20.28 4.14 12.36
N GLU A 218 -21.39 3.46 12.64
CA GLU A 218 -22.51 4.02 13.41
C GLU A 218 -22.11 4.42 14.84
N ARG A 219 -21.13 3.71 15.43
CA ARG A 219 -20.60 4.05 16.76
C ARG A 219 -19.70 5.29 16.74
N GLN A 220 -18.81 5.41 15.77
CA GLN A 220 -17.87 6.53 15.67
C GLN A 220 -18.57 7.81 15.18
N PHE A 221 -19.56 7.68 14.28
CA PHE A 221 -20.28 8.79 13.67
C PHE A 221 -21.79 8.68 13.90
N PRO A 222 -22.29 8.84 15.14
CA PRO A 222 -23.71 8.68 15.46
C PRO A 222 -24.63 9.72 14.81
N ASN A 223 -24.06 10.83 14.33
CA ASN A 223 -24.80 11.92 13.66
C ASN A 223 -24.78 11.80 12.13
N ALA A 224 -24.10 10.80 11.56
CA ALA A 224 -24.04 10.59 10.12
C ALA A 224 -25.39 10.12 9.55
N GLU A 225 -25.59 10.30 8.23
CA GLU A 225 -26.76 9.76 7.55
C GLU A 225 -26.83 8.22 7.73
N PRO A 226 -28.02 7.65 8.02
CA PRO A 226 -28.16 6.21 8.16
C PRO A 226 -27.72 5.47 6.90
N ILE A 227 -26.95 4.38 7.07
CA ILE A 227 -26.40 3.58 5.95
C ILE A 227 -27.50 3.13 4.98
N SER A 228 -28.72 2.87 5.47
CA SER A 228 -29.89 2.53 4.65
C SER A 228 -30.28 3.63 3.66
N SER A 229 -30.19 4.90 4.08
CA SER A 229 -30.49 6.07 3.26
C SER A 229 -29.41 6.27 2.20
N ILE A 230 -28.14 6.10 2.61
CA ILE A 230 -26.99 6.23 1.72
C ILE A 230 -26.99 5.13 0.64
N SER A 231 -27.26 3.88 1.05
CA SER A 231 -27.36 2.73 0.14
C SER A 231 -28.44 2.91 -0.92
N THR A 232 -29.55 3.55 -0.57
CA THR A 232 -30.65 3.84 -1.50
C THR A 232 -30.25 4.90 -2.54
N ARG A 233 -29.48 5.92 -2.13
CA ARG A 233 -28.94 6.94 -3.07
C ARG A 233 -27.85 6.39 -3.99
N GLY A 234 -27.11 5.36 -3.55
CA GLY A 234 -26.10 4.69 -4.37
C GLY A 234 -26.66 3.81 -5.51
N VAL A 235 -27.94 3.46 -5.48
CA VAL A 235 -28.55 2.62 -6.53
C VAL A 235 -28.62 3.38 -7.85
N GLY A 236 -27.77 2.97 -8.81
CA GLY A 236 -27.72 3.53 -10.16
C GLY A 236 -26.63 4.57 -10.42
N ASP A 237 -25.79 4.87 -9.42
CA ASP A 237 -24.60 5.71 -9.58
C ASP A 237 -23.33 4.89 -9.25
N GLU A 238 -22.56 4.58 -10.28
CA GLU A 238 -21.34 3.76 -10.18
C GLU A 238 -20.27 4.44 -9.30
N THR A 239 -20.22 5.78 -9.25
CA THR A 239 -19.23 6.52 -8.46
C THR A 239 -19.54 6.45 -6.96
N LEU A 240 -20.82 6.45 -6.60
CA LEU A 240 -21.30 6.35 -5.22
C LEU A 240 -21.25 4.91 -4.70
N SER A 241 -21.48 3.93 -5.58
CA SER A 241 -21.43 2.50 -5.26
C SER A 241 -20.05 2.03 -4.75
N GLN A 242 -18.97 2.77 -5.03
CA GLN A 242 -17.62 2.43 -4.57
C GLN A 242 -17.39 2.68 -3.08
N TRP A 243 -18.23 3.48 -2.42
CA TRP A 243 -18.05 3.91 -1.03
C TRP A 243 -18.78 3.02 -0.03
N ILE A 244 -19.82 2.29 -0.45
CA ILE A 244 -20.54 1.34 0.39
C ILE A 244 -20.42 -0.05 -0.19
N ARG A 245 -19.89 -0.98 0.61
CA ARG A 245 -19.89 -2.41 0.33
C ARG A 245 -20.98 -3.11 1.14
N GLU A 246 -21.16 -4.41 0.92
CA GLU A 246 -22.18 -5.21 1.63
C GLU A 246 -22.06 -5.10 3.15
N ASP A 247 -20.84 -5.18 3.70
CA ASP A 247 -20.61 -5.20 5.16
C ASP A 247 -19.81 -4.01 5.70
N THR A 248 -19.19 -3.22 4.83
CA THR A 248 -18.27 -2.14 5.22
C THR A 248 -18.62 -0.81 4.54
N VAL A 249 -18.33 0.29 5.22
CA VAL A 249 -18.38 1.65 4.68
C VAL A 249 -16.96 2.16 4.52
N ARG A 250 -16.64 2.69 3.34
CA ARG A 250 -15.36 3.35 3.09
C ARG A 250 -15.43 4.77 3.63
N VAL A 251 -14.51 5.10 4.52
CA VAL A 251 -14.27 6.46 5.01
C VAL A 251 -12.95 6.94 4.41
N ALA A 252 -12.90 8.20 4.01
CA ALA A 252 -11.68 8.82 3.50
C ALA A 252 -11.34 10.08 4.31
N GLU A 253 -10.09 10.20 4.72
CA GLU A 253 -9.46 11.49 5.01
C GLU A 253 -9.05 12.10 3.67
N TYR A 254 -9.49 13.33 3.41
CA TYR A 254 -9.20 14.05 2.17
C TYR A 254 -8.53 15.38 2.48
N PHE A 255 -7.28 15.50 2.05
CA PHE A 255 -6.50 16.73 2.08
C PHE A 255 -6.56 17.38 0.70
N TYR A 256 -6.80 18.69 0.65
CA TYR A 256 -6.80 19.44 -0.61
C TYR A 256 -6.31 20.86 -0.43
N ALA A 257 -5.59 21.35 -1.43
CA ALA A 257 -5.11 22.71 -1.47
C ALA A 257 -6.21 23.68 -1.94
N VAL A 258 -6.23 24.85 -1.31
CA VAL A 258 -7.03 26.01 -1.66
C VAL A 258 -6.09 27.19 -1.86
N TYR A 259 -6.38 28.02 -2.85
CA TYR A 259 -5.58 29.19 -3.19
C TYR A 259 -6.37 30.46 -2.89
N ASP A 260 -5.93 31.18 -1.87
CA ASP A 260 -6.52 32.45 -1.48
C ASP A 260 -5.70 33.60 -2.06
N SER A 261 -6.32 34.46 -2.87
CA SER A 261 -5.67 35.65 -3.42
C SER A 261 -5.63 36.76 -2.38
N VAL A 262 -4.42 37.09 -1.91
CA VAL A 262 -4.19 38.10 -0.88
C VAL A 262 -3.19 39.15 -1.38
N LYS A 263 -3.43 40.42 -1.05
CA LYS A 263 -2.50 41.50 -1.36
C LYS A 263 -1.30 41.48 -0.43
N LEU A 264 -0.09 41.42 -0.98
CA LEU A 264 1.15 41.59 -0.25
C LEU A 264 1.59 43.07 -0.29
N HIS A 265 1.79 43.68 0.87
CA HIS A 265 2.30 45.04 1.03
C HIS A 265 3.81 45.01 1.29
N LEU A 266 4.56 45.84 0.56
CA LEU A 266 5.97 46.13 0.80
C LEU A 266 6.08 47.48 1.51
N TYR A 267 6.67 47.51 2.70
CA TYR A 267 6.93 48.71 3.48
C TYR A 267 8.42 49.15 3.35
N PRO A 268 8.76 50.40 3.72
CA PRO A 268 10.15 50.85 3.77
C PRO A 268 11.02 49.94 4.66
N GLY A 269 12.28 49.71 4.25
CA GLY A 269 13.16 48.76 4.95
C GLY A 269 13.06 47.30 4.45
N ASN A 270 12.39 47.07 3.33
CA ASN A 270 12.19 45.74 2.72
C ASN A 270 11.38 44.76 3.59
N VAL A 271 10.50 45.31 4.43
CA VAL A 271 9.58 44.54 5.27
C VAL A 271 8.30 44.28 4.47
N THR A 272 7.83 43.04 4.47
CA THR A 272 6.60 42.65 3.78
C THR A 272 5.55 42.15 4.77
N ALA A 273 4.30 42.52 4.58
CA ALA A 273 3.17 41.99 5.34
C ALA A 273 1.96 41.79 4.43
N TYR A 274 1.12 40.80 4.73
CA TYR A 274 -0.13 40.58 4.01
C TYR A 274 -1.17 41.63 4.40
N ALA A 275 -1.95 42.11 3.44
CA ALA A 275 -2.98 43.11 3.68
C ALA A 275 -3.99 42.59 4.72
N GLY A 276 -4.23 43.38 5.77
CA GLY A 276 -5.14 43.02 6.86
C GLY A 276 -4.56 42.11 7.95
N SER A 277 -3.31 41.63 7.80
CA SER A 277 -2.61 40.89 8.85
C SER A 277 -2.32 41.79 10.07
N PRO A 278 -2.11 41.21 11.27
CA PRO A 278 -1.73 41.99 12.46
C PRO A 278 -0.52 42.89 12.22
N GLU A 279 0.46 42.41 11.47
CA GLU A 279 1.69 43.12 11.13
C GLU A 279 1.40 44.32 10.21
N ALA A 280 0.56 44.14 9.18
CA ALA A 280 0.16 45.23 8.31
C ALA A 280 -0.61 46.33 9.07
N LYS A 281 -1.51 45.94 9.97
CA LYS A 281 -2.26 46.88 10.83
C LYS A 281 -1.33 47.65 11.77
N GLN A 282 -0.32 46.99 12.33
CA GLN A 282 0.66 47.64 13.19
C GLN A 282 1.51 48.66 12.41
N MET A 283 1.93 48.32 11.19
CA MET A 283 2.67 49.22 10.31
C MET A 283 1.83 50.42 9.86
N GLU A 284 0.56 50.19 9.55
CA GLU A 284 -0.39 51.26 9.24
C GLU A 284 -0.64 52.18 10.45
N MET A 285 -0.74 51.63 11.66
CA MET A 285 -0.84 52.40 12.91
C MET A 285 0.43 53.22 13.20
N MET A 286 1.61 52.72 12.80
CA MET A 286 2.87 53.48 12.84
C MET A 286 2.97 54.56 11.75
N GLY A 287 1.94 54.73 10.91
CA GLY A 287 1.89 55.72 9.84
C GLY A 287 2.70 55.35 8.60
N LEU A 288 3.21 54.12 8.51
CA LEU A 288 3.95 53.63 7.36
C LEU A 288 2.97 53.24 6.25
N LYS A 289 3.17 53.80 5.06
CA LYS A 289 2.39 53.46 3.87
C LYS A 289 3.11 52.39 3.04
N PRO A 290 2.38 51.44 2.44
CA PRO A 290 2.95 50.50 1.49
C PRO A 290 3.61 51.25 0.32
N VAL A 291 4.86 50.92 0.01
CA VAL A 291 5.62 51.44 -1.13
C VAL A 291 5.19 50.75 -2.42
N ARG A 292 4.95 49.44 -2.35
CA ARG A 292 4.46 48.62 -3.46
C ARG A 292 3.48 47.58 -2.93
N THR A 293 2.51 47.23 -3.77
CA THR A 293 1.57 46.14 -3.50
C THR A 293 1.57 45.19 -4.69
N ARG A 294 1.45 43.89 -4.43
CA ARG A 294 1.19 42.88 -5.47
C ARG A 294 0.17 41.87 -4.95
N ASP A 295 -0.62 41.31 -5.85
CA ASP A 295 -1.47 40.17 -5.51
C ASP A 295 -0.60 38.91 -5.45
N VAL A 296 -0.81 38.07 -4.43
CA VAL A 296 -0.11 36.81 -4.20
C VAL A 296 -1.14 35.76 -3.85
N GLU A 297 -0.97 34.55 -4.39
CA GLU A 297 -1.80 33.41 -4.01
C GLU A 297 -1.13 32.68 -2.83
N ILE A 298 -1.89 32.53 -1.75
CA ILE A 298 -1.47 31.77 -0.58
C ILE A 298 -2.11 30.39 -0.69
N ARG A 299 -1.27 29.36 -0.76
CA ARG A 299 -1.70 27.96 -0.68
C ARG A 299 -1.98 27.61 0.78
N SER A 300 -3.23 27.25 1.07
CA SER A 300 -3.68 26.69 2.34
C SER A 300 -4.17 25.27 2.11
N ILE A 301 -4.02 24.39 3.09
CA ILE A 301 -4.48 23.00 2.99
C ILE A 301 -5.71 22.85 3.89
N LYS A 302 -6.77 22.27 3.33
CA LYS A 302 -7.97 21.88 4.06
C LYS A 302 -8.01 20.37 4.20
N TRP A 303 -8.60 19.92 5.30
CA TRP A 303 -8.83 18.52 5.60
C TRP A 303 -10.32 18.28 5.83
N MET A 304 -10.84 17.19 5.30
CA MET A 304 -12.14 16.68 5.67
C MET A 304 -12.16 15.17 5.75
N LYS A 305 -13.03 14.64 6.61
CA LYS A 305 -13.36 13.23 6.71
C LYS A 305 -14.72 12.99 6.07
N THR A 306 -14.85 12.00 5.20
CA THR A 306 -16.07 11.77 4.42
C THR A 306 -16.33 10.29 4.15
N ASN A 307 -17.61 9.92 4.04
CA ASN A 307 -18.06 8.61 3.57
C ASN A 307 -18.42 8.61 2.06
N GLY A 308 -18.08 9.68 1.33
CA GLY A 308 -18.38 9.86 -0.10
C GLY A 308 -19.70 10.58 -0.38
N TYR A 309 -20.62 10.60 0.59
CA TYR A 309 -21.97 11.17 0.45
C TYR A 309 -22.15 12.44 1.29
N GLU A 310 -21.54 12.49 2.47
CA GLU A 310 -21.55 13.64 3.36
C GLU A 310 -20.15 13.92 3.93
N ILE A 311 -19.99 15.12 4.48
CA ILE A 311 -18.80 15.51 5.24
C ILE A 311 -19.07 15.17 6.71
N LEU A 312 -18.21 14.35 7.30
CA LEU A 312 -18.31 13.91 8.69
C LEU A 312 -17.58 14.87 9.63
N GLU A 313 -16.37 15.29 9.24
CA GLU A 313 -15.52 16.20 9.98
C GLU A 313 -14.78 17.11 9.00
N GLU A 314 -14.48 18.34 9.41
CA GLU A 314 -13.71 19.31 8.62
C GLU A 314 -12.78 20.10 9.53
N ALA A 315 -11.56 20.39 9.04
CA ALA A 315 -10.59 21.23 9.74
C ALA A 315 -9.61 21.86 8.75
N ASP A 316 -9.05 23.01 9.14
CA ASP A 316 -7.94 23.64 8.41
C ASP A 316 -6.62 23.05 8.89
N TRP A 317 -5.75 22.64 7.95
CA TRP A 317 -4.44 22.10 8.28
C TRP A 317 -3.45 23.26 8.53
N PRO A 318 -2.71 23.27 9.65
CA PRO A 318 -1.77 24.35 9.98
C PRO A 318 -0.53 24.40 9.08
N GLY A 319 -0.29 23.38 8.26
CA GLY A 319 0.84 23.33 7.32
C GLY A 319 0.50 23.85 5.92
N LYS A 320 1.55 24.21 5.16
CA LYS A 320 1.43 24.69 3.77
C LYS A 320 1.35 23.57 2.72
N SER A 321 1.72 22.35 3.13
CA SER A 321 1.79 21.17 2.27
C SER A 321 0.94 20.06 2.87
N ILE A 322 0.47 19.17 2.01
CA ILE A 322 -0.28 17.99 2.42
C ILE A 322 0.59 17.13 3.36
N PRO A 323 0.07 16.70 4.52
CA PRO A 323 0.87 16.00 5.52
C PRO A 323 1.01 14.50 5.23
N VAL A 324 1.21 14.15 3.96
CA VAL A 324 1.45 12.79 3.49
C VAL A 324 2.67 12.85 2.58
N VAL A 325 3.75 12.22 3.03
CA VAL A 325 5.03 12.19 2.32
C VAL A 325 5.14 10.85 1.60
N ARG A 326 5.31 10.90 0.28
CA ARG A 326 5.52 9.73 -0.57
C ARG A 326 6.98 9.29 -0.53
N VAL A 327 7.22 7.99 -0.44
CA VAL A 327 8.53 7.35 -0.50
C VAL A 327 8.52 6.39 -1.69
N VAL A 328 9.09 6.82 -2.81
CA VAL A 328 9.03 6.11 -4.09
C VAL A 328 10.28 5.28 -4.35
N GLY A 329 10.10 4.07 -4.87
CA GLY A 329 11.14 3.14 -5.30
C GLY A 329 11.59 3.44 -6.72
N ASN A 330 11.50 2.46 -7.62
CA ASN A 330 11.73 2.71 -9.04
C ASN A 330 10.48 3.32 -9.66
N GLU A 331 10.63 4.48 -10.28
CA GLU A 331 9.58 5.19 -10.99
C GLU A 331 9.93 5.32 -12.47
N PHE A 332 9.03 4.87 -13.33
CA PHE A 332 9.20 4.92 -14.78
C PHE A 332 7.98 5.57 -15.42
N GLU A 333 8.20 6.51 -16.32
CA GLU A 333 7.15 7.05 -17.17
C GLU A 333 7.25 6.39 -18.56
N VAL A 334 6.23 5.64 -18.95
CA VAL A 334 6.15 4.95 -20.24
C VAL A 334 4.83 5.31 -20.90
N ASP A 335 4.89 5.88 -22.11
CA ASP A 335 3.71 6.33 -22.86
C ASP A 335 2.76 7.27 -22.06
N GLY A 336 3.34 8.12 -21.20
CA GLY A 336 2.58 9.04 -20.34
C GLY A 336 1.86 8.36 -19.17
N ARG A 337 2.20 7.11 -18.84
CA ARG A 337 1.72 6.38 -17.67
C ARG A 337 2.86 6.12 -16.69
N LEU A 338 2.53 6.24 -15.41
CA LEU A 338 3.47 6.00 -14.33
C LEU A 338 3.49 4.52 -13.94
N PHE A 339 4.68 3.93 -13.93
CA PHE A 339 4.93 2.57 -13.47
C PHE A 339 5.86 2.61 -12.28
N ILE A 340 5.39 2.14 -11.14
CA ILE A 340 6.14 2.07 -9.90
C ILE A 340 6.49 0.61 -9.63
N SER A 341 7.71 0.36 -9.18
CA SER A 341 8.14 -0.99 -8.82
C SER A 341 9.23 -1.03 -7.75
N GLY A 342 9.15 -2.07 -6.93
CA GLY A 342 10.21 -2.44 -6.00
C GLY A 342 11.19 -3.44 -6.61
N LEU A 343 12.08 -3.97 -5.77
CA LEU A 343 13.07 -4.98 -6.15
C LEU A 343 12.41 -6.30 -6.61
N VAL A 344 11.22 -6.62 -6.09
CA VAL A 344 10.54 -7.90 -6.31
C VAL A 344 10.10 -8.06 -7.76
N ARG A 345 9.68 -6.99 -8.44
CA ARG A 345 9.09 -7.03 -9.79
C ARG A 345 9.96 -7.80 -10.78
N ASN A 346 11.24 -7.45 -10.85
CA ASN A 346 12.18 -8.04 -11.81
C ASN A 346 12.69 -9.43 -11.37
N ALA A 347 12.54 -9.78 -10.10
CA ALA A 347 12.99 -11.05 -9.55
C ALA A 347 11.96 -12.19 -9.67
N LYS A 348 10.71 -11.88 -10.02
CA LYS A 348 9.60 -12.85 -10.11
C LYS A 348 9.93 -14.07 -10.97
N ASP A 349 10.41 -13.86 -12.18
CA ASP A 349 10.63 -14.97 -13.12
C ASP A 349 11.83 -15.83 -12.74
N ALA A 350 12.91 -15.21 -12.26
CA ALA A 350 14.05 -15.96 -11.72
C ALA A 350 13.66 -16.81 -10.51
N GLN A 351 12.83 -16.27 -9.61
CA GLN A 351 12.31 -16.97 -8.45
C GLN A 351 11.36 -18.11 -8.83
N ARG A 352 10.47 -17.90 -9.82
CA ARG A 352 9.61 -18.96 -10.38
C ARG A 352 10.46 -20.09 -10.97
N MET A 353 11.43 -19.76 -11.82
CA MET A 353 12.34 -20.74 -12.41
C MET A 353 13.05 -21.58 -11.36
N TYR A 354 13.52 -20.96 -10.28
CA TYR A 354 14.12 -21.66 -9.15
C TYR A 354 13.14 -22.65 -8.48
N ASN A 355 11.91 -22.20 -8.20
CA ASN A 355 10.86 -23.07 -7.64
C ASN A 355 10.52 -24.25 -8.58
N TYR A 356 10.48 -24.03 -9.90
CA TYR A 356 10.30 -25.09 -10.89
C TYR A 356 11.43 -26.12 -10.84
N TRP A 357 12.69 -25.67 -10.89
CA TRP A 357 13.84 -26.57 -10.90
C TRP A 357 13.92 -27.42 -9.63
N VAL A 358 13.80 -26.81 -8.45
CA VAL A 358 13.87 -27.58 -7.19
C VAL A 358 12.70 -28.56 -7.07
N SER A 359 11.52 -28.18 -7.57
CA SER A 359 10.38 -29.10 -7.61
C SER A 359 10.62 -30.27 -8.58
N GLN A 360 11.23 -30.03 -9.74
CA GLN A 360 11.58 -31.10 -10.68
C GLN A 360 12.70 -32.00 -10.15
N GLU A 361 13.70 -31.44 -9.47
CA GLU A 361 14.74 -32.24 -8.79
C GLU A 361 14.12 -33.13 -7.71
N ALA A 362 13.22 -32.58 -6.89
CA ALA A 362 12.51 -33.35 -5.87
C ALA A 362 11.64 -34.46 -6.50
N GLU A 363 10.95 -34.17 -7.61
CA GLU A 363 10.17 -35.15 -8.36
C GLU A 363 11.07 -36.25 -8.93
N MET A 364 12.19 -35.90 -9.56
CA MET A 364 13.15 -36.85 -10.13
C MET A 364 13.77 -37.72 -9.04
N LEU A 365 14.12 -37.15 -7.89
CA LEU A 365 14.67 -37.90 -6.75
C LEU A 365 13.62 -38.83 -6.13
N ALA A 366 12.35 -38.42 -6.08
CA ALA A 366 11.25 -39.24 -5.57
C ALA A 366 10.87 -40.37 -6.53
N LEU A 367 10.90 -40.12 -7.84
CA LEU A 367 10.60 -41.09 -8.90
C LEU A 367 11.81 -41.98 -9.25
N ALA A 368 13.03 -41.57 -8.87
CA ALA A 368 14.23 -42.35 -9.11
C ALA A 368 14.00 -43.78 -8.58
N PRO A 369 13.92 -44.78 -9.47
CA PRO A 369 13.63 -46.13 -9.04
C PRO A 369 14.77 -46.56 -8.13
N LYS A 370 14.45 -46.95 -6.89
CA LYS A 370 15.40 -47.72 -6.09
C LYS A 370 15.76 -48.95 -6.93
N ALA A 371 17.03 -49.10 -7.29
CA ALA A 371 17.53 -50.11 -8.24
C ALA A 371 16.73 -51.43 -8.10
N PRO A 372 15.84 -51.73 -9.06
CA PRO A 372 14.96 -52.88 -8.93
C PRO A 372 15.79 -54.17 -9.03
N PHE A 373 15.29 -55.22 -8.39
CA PHE A 373 15.81 -56.56 -8.64
C PHE A 373 15.20 -57.07 -9.94
N ILE A 374 16.06 -57.48 -10.87
CA ILE A 374 15.66 -58.12 -12.12
C ILE A 374 15.82 -59.62 -11.92
N GLY A 375 14.73 -60.35 -12.10
CA GLY A 375 14.70 -61.81 -12.04
C GLY A 375 13.65 -62.36 -13.01
N TYR A 376 13.74 -63.65 -13.29
CA TYR A 376 12.81 -64.37 -14.14
C TYR A 376 11.48 -64.64 -13.41
N GLY A 377 10.37 -64.70 -14.16
CA GLY A 377 9.05 -64.98 -13.58
C GLY A 377 9.03 -66.31 -12.81
N GLY A 378 8.47 -66.30 -11.60
CA GLY A 378 8.45 -67.45 -10.68
C GLY A 378 9.57 -67.47 -9.64
N GLN A 379 10.70 -66.76 -9.85
CA GLN A 379 11.82 -66.80 -8.89
C GLN A 379 11.50 -66.15 -7.54
N PHE A 380 10.51 -65.25 -7.53
CA PHE A 380 10.05 -64.52 -6.35
C PHE A 380 8.83 -65.18 -5.66
N GLU A 381 8.30 -66.27 -6.24
CA GLU A 381 7.12 -66.95 -5.72
C GLU A 381 7.42 -67.57 -4.35
N GLY A 382 6.53 -67.35 -3.37
CA GLY A 382 6.75 -67.74 -1.97
C GLY A 382 7.52 -66.74 -1.10
N TYR A 383 8.29 -65.82 -1.72
CA TYR A 383 9.11 -64.83 -1.01
C TYR A 383 8.77 -63.37 -1.36
N GLU A 384 7.61 -63.13 -1.98
CA GLU A 384 7.22 -61.82 -2.51
C GLU A 384 7.28 -60.72 -1.45
N HIS A 385 6.94 -61.02 -0.20
CA HIS A 385 6.97 -60.02 0.87
C HIS A 385 8.39 -59.55 1.18
N GLN A 386 9.36 -60.48 1.29
CA GLN A 386 10.76 -60.12 1.50
C GLN A 386 11.31 -59.32 0.31
N TRP A 387 11.00 -59.73 -0.93
CA TRP A 387 11.46 -59.03 -2.14
C TRP A 387 10.79 -57.65 -2.34
N LYS A 388 9.50 -57.50 -2.02
CA LYS A 388 8.78 -56.20 -2.05
C LYS A 388 9.32 -55.21 -1.01
N THR A 389 9.82 -55.70 0.12
CA THR A 389 10.34 -54.87 1.23
C THR A 389 11.87 -54.81 1.29
N ALA A 390 12.59 -55.48 0.39
CA ALA A 390 14.06 -55.54 0.36
C ALA A 390 14.75 -54.17 0.22
N ASN A 391 14.02 -53.14 -0.24
CA ASN A 391 14.50 -51.77 -0.40
C ASN A 391 14.11 -50.82 0.75
N THR A 392 13.40 -51.32 1.77
CA THR A 392 12.92 -50.56 2.93
C THR A 392 13.25 -51.24 4.27
N THR A 393 13.36 -52.57 4.29
CA THR A 393 13.64 -53.39 5.48
C THR A 393 14.95 -54.12 5.29
N ASN A 394 15.79 -54.13 6.32
CA ASN A 394 17.10 -54.81 6.28
C ASN A 394 16.92 -56.31 6.58
N TRP A 395 16.78 -57.12 5.53
CA TRP A 395 16.74 -58.58 5.64
C TRP A 395 18.16 -59.17 5.67
N PRO A 396 18.49 -60.06 6.62
CA PRO A 396 19.84 -60.63 6.74
C PRO A 396 20.22 -61.56 5.57
N TYR A 397 19.24 -62.13 4.87
CA TYR A 397 19.41 -62.93 3.66
C TYR A 397 18.13 -62.86 2.82
N LEU A 398 18.24 -63.13 1.51
CA LEU A 398 17.11 -63.19 0.58
C LEU A 398 17.10 -64.55 -0.10
N GLU A 399 15.96 -65.23 -0.01
CA GLU A 399 15.75 -66.56 -0.59
C GLU A 399 15.09 -66.43 -1.97
N VAL A 400 15.43 -67.36 -2.86
CA VAL A 400 14.84 -67.47 -4.21
C VAL A 400 14.26 -68.86 -4.36
N ASN A 401 13.23 -68.98 -5.20
CA ASN A 401 12.70 -70.28 -5.55
C ASN A 401 13.66 -71.00 -6.53
N PRO A 402 14.25 -72.16 -6.18
CA PRO A 402 15.18 -72.89 -7.03
C PRO A 402 14.50 -73.64 -8.18
N ASP A 403 13.18 -73.84 -8.14
CA ASP A 403 12.43 -74.68 -9.08
C ASP A 403 12.20 -74.03 -10.45
N VAL A 404 12.64 -72.77 -10.62
CA VAL A 404 12.54 -72.06 -11.89
C VAL A 404 13.75 -72.39 -12.76
N THR A 405 13.57 -73.37 -13.63
CA THR A 405 14.59 -73.79 -14.61
C THR A 405 14.35 -73.19 -15.98
N ASP A 406 15.40 -73.08 -16.79
CA ASP A 406 15.23 -72.83 -18.22
C ASP A 406 14.54 -74.02 -18.91
N GLY A 407 14.15 -73.86 -20.18
CA GLY A 407 13.53 -74.93 -20.97
C GLY A 407 14.43 -76.16 -21.21
N GLN A 408 15.66 -76.18 -20.68
CA GLN A 408 16.61 -77.30 -20.71
C GLN A 408 16.93 -77.86 -19.30
N GLY A 409 16.23 -77.41 -18.25
CA GLY A 409 16.37 -77.92 -16.89
C GLY A 409 17.55 -77.34 -16.09
N SER A 410 18.23 -76.31 -16.59
CA SER A 410 19.30 -75.62 -15.86
C SER A 410 18.74 -74.55 -14.93
N ILE A 411 19.38 -74.36 -13.78
CA ILE A 411 19.03 -73.30 -12.83
C ILE A 411 19.27 -71.92 -13.46
N LEU A 412 18.28 -71.03 -13.32
CA LEU A 412 18.39 -69.64 -13.78
C LEU A 412 19.33 -68.83 -12.88
N PRO A 413 20.00 -67.78 -13.41
CA PRO A 413 20.86 -66.94 -12.59
C PRO A 413 20.03 -66.24 -11.49
N LEU A 414 20.68 -65.96 -10.37
CA LEU A 414 20.05 -65.28 -9.24
C LEU A 414 19.59 -63.87 -9.64
N PRO A 415 18.48 -63.35 -9.08
CA PRO A 415 18.07 -61.97 -9.30
C PRO A 415 19.17 -60.99 -8.90
N GLN A 416 19.52 -60.10 -9.81
CA GLN A 416 20.54 -59.07 -9.57
C GLN A 416 19.88 -57.70 -9.52
N ARG A 417 20.50 -56.77 -8.77
CA ARG A 417 20.11 -55.37 -8.88
C ARG A 417 20.47 -54.87 -10.26
N ALA A 418 19.55 -54.17 -10.89
CA ALA A 418 19.90 -53.36 -12.05
C ALA A 418 21.01 -52.39 -11.65
N ALA A 419 22.08 -52.31 -12.46
CA ALA A 419 23.05 -51.22 -12.28
C ALA A 419 22.29 -49.90 -12.45
N PRO A 420 22.55 -48.89 -11.58
CA PRO A 420 21.97 -47.58 -11.80
C PRO A 420 22.39 -47.06 -13.19
N PRO A 421 21.49 -46.38 -13.92
CA PRO A 421 21.79 -45.80 -15.22
C PRO A 421 22.90 -44.74 -15.15
#